data_AF-A0A8D8F5R5-F1
#
_entry.id   AF-A0A8D8F5R5-F1
#
_cell.length_a   1.000
_cell.length_b   1.000
_cell.length_c   1.000
_cell.angle_alpha   90.00
_cell.angle_beta   90.00
_cell.angle_gamma   90.00
#
_symmetry.space_group_name_H-M   'P 1'
#
loop_
_entity.id
_entity.type
_entity.pdbx_description
1 polymer ?
#
loop_
_entity_poly.entity_id
_entity_poly.type
_entity_poly.pdbx_seq_one_letter_code
_entity_poly.pdbx_strand_id
1 'polypeptide(L)'
;VKESGIYQDMLNCDQNAQLMVHSSKMYPTEDCTFFQVLARIMSGTLHAGQEVRVLGENYSLVDEEDSRTLQVGRLWIYEARYKVELNRVPAGNWVLIEGIDQCIVKTSTITDVNMNEDVFIFRPLKFNTQSIIKIAVEPVNPSELPKMLDG
;
A
#
# COMPACT_ATOMS: atom_id res chain seq x y z
N VAL A 1 -10.85 -20.25 0.60
CA VAL A 1 -10.68 -18.84 0.14
C VAL A 1 -12.01 -18.18 -0.24
N LYS A 2 -12.85 -18.75 -1.12
CA LYS A 2 -14.15 -18.13 -1.50
C LYS A 2 -15.26 -18.17 -0.42
N GLU A 3 -15.00 -18.83 0.70
CA GLU A 3 -15.94 -19.01 1.82
C GLU A 3 -15.45 -18.35 3.12
N SER A 4 -14.33 -17.63 3.12
CA SER A 4 -13.88 -16.90 4.32
C SER A 4 -14.74 -15.66 4.57
N GLY A 5 -14.87 -15.26 5.84
CA GLY A 5 -15.61 -14.06 6.24
C GLY A 5 -15.09 -12.82 5.51
N ILE A 6 -13.77 -12.65 5.49
CA ILE A 6 -13.06 -11.55 4.79
C ILE A 6 -13.46 -11.47 3.30
N TYR A 7 -13.64 -12.61 2.63
CA TYR A 7 -14.04 -12.61 1.22
C TYR A 7 -15.46 -12.06 1.03
N GLN A 8 -16.39 -12.43 1.90
CA GLN A 8 -17.76 -11.93 1.86
C GLN A 8 -17.82 -10.44 2.22
N ASP A 9 -17.02 -10.02 3.20
CA ASP A 9 -16.92 -8.62 3.63
C ASP A 9 -16.41 -7.73 2.48
N MET A 10 -15.34 -8.18 1.79
CA MET A 10 -14.82 -7.49 0.60
C MET A 10 -15.80 -7.50 -0.58
N LEU A 11 -16.57 -8.58 -0.76
CA LEU A 11 -17.57 -8.66 -1.82
C LEU A 11 -18.73 -7.70 -1.59
N ASN A 12 -19.18 -7.58 -0.34
CA ASN A 12 -20.24 -6.67 0.08
C ASN A 12 -19.75 -5.23 0.24
N CYS A 13 -18.43 -5.00 0.23
CA CYS A 13 -17.80 -3.71 0.44
C CYS A 13 -18.26 -3.06 1.76
N ASP A 14 -18.33 -3.86 2.84
CA ASP A 14 -18.82 -3.40 4.14
C ASP A 14 -17.81 -2.44 4.79
N GLN A 15 -18.29 -1.26 5.17
CA GLN A 15 -17.51 -0.23 5.84
C GLN A 15 -17.18 -0.55 7.32
N ASN A 16 -17.95 -1.44 7.95
CA ASN A 16 -17.81 -1.82 9.37
C ASN A 16 -17.05 -3.13 9.57
N ALA A 17 -16.72 -3.83 8.48
CA ALA A 17 -15.96 -5.06 8.51
C ALA A 17 -14.46 -4.78 8.72
N GLN A 18 -13.66 -5.85 8.74
CA GLN A 18 -12.20 -5.76 8.89
C GLN A 18 -11.58 -4.95 7.76
N LEU A 19 -10.55 -4.17 8.08
CA LEU A 19 -9.86 -3.34 7.11
C LEU A 19 -9.09 -4.22 6.12
N MET A 20 -9.41 -4.05 4.83
CA MET A 20 -8.64 -4.62 3.72
C MET A 20 -8.47 -3.56 2.65
N VAL A 21 -7.24 -3.18 2.36
CA VAL A 21 -6.91 -2.18 1.35
C VAL A 21 -5.88 -2.76 0.38
N HIS A 22 -6.09 -2.52 -0.91
CA HIS A 22 -5.12 -2.89 -1.95
C HIS A 22 -4.40 -1.64 -2.45
N SER A 23 -3.07 -1.60 -2.34
CA SER A 23 -2.25 -0.55 -2.94
C SER A 23 -1.70 -0.96 -4.30
N SER A 24 -1.69 -0.01 -5.24
CA SER A 24 -1.23 -0.28 -6.61
C SER A 24 -0.28 0.76 -7.18
N LYS A 25 -0.24 1.96 -6.60
CA LYS A 25 0.63 3.04 -7.06
C LYS A 25 1.17 3.85 -5.89
N MET A 26 2.34 4.43 -6.13
CA MET A 26 2.99 5.38 -5.23
C MET A 26 3.19 6.68 -5.99
N TYR A 27 2.79 7.80 -5.40
CA TYR A 27 2.98 9.14 -5.94
C TYR A 27 4.03 9.87 -5.11
N PRO A 28 5.12 10.37 -5.73
CA PRO A 28 6.07 11.20 -5.00
C PRO A 28 5.41 12.51 -4.60
N THR A 29 5.80 13.05 -3.46
CA THR A 29 5.51 14.45 -3.12
C THR A 29 6.30 15.41 -4.00
N GLU A 30 5.87 16.68 -4.06
CA GLU A 30 6.57 17.73 -4.82
C GLU A 30 8.04 17.89 -4.40
N ASP A 31 8.33 17.70 -3.11
CA ASP A 31 9.68 17.76 -2.55
C ASP A 31 10.48 16.45 -2.71
N CYS A 32 9.90 15.41 -3.31
CA CYS A 32 10.49 14.08 -3.51
C CYS A 32 11.04 13.41 -2.22
N THR A 33 10.54 13.80 -1.05
CA THR A 33 11.03 13.30 0.25
C THR A 33 10.42 11.97 0.66
N PHE A 34 9.16 11.73 0.28
CA PHE A 34 8.44 10.51 0.58
C PHE A 34 7.39 10.24 -0.48
N PHE A 35 6.85 9.03 -0.46
CA PHE A 35 5.77 8.64 -1.36
C PHE A 35 4.43 8.60 -0.65
N GLN A 36 3.40 9.03 -1.36
CA GLN A 36 2.01 8.84 -0.98
C GLN A 36 1.47 7.61 -1.70
N VAL A 37 0.90 6.67 -0.94
CA VAL A 37 0.44 5.39 -1.46
C VAL A 37 -1.01 5.53 -1.91
N LEU A 38 -1.26 5.35 -3.21
CA LEU A 38 -2.60 5.26 -3.76
C LEU A 38 -3.12 3.83 -3.60
N ALA A 39 -4.23 3.72 -2.88
CA ALA A 39 -4.86 2.46 -2.56
C ALA A 39 -6.38 2.55 -2.68
N ARG A 40 -7.01 1.39 -2.87
CA ARG A 40 -8.47 1.25 -2.82
C ARG A 40 -8.85 0.43 -1.60
N ILE A 41 -9.78 0.95 -0.81
CA ILE A 41 -10.33 0.26 0.36
C ILE A 41 -11.36 -0.75 -0.15
N MET A 42 -11.11 -2.02 0.09
CA MET A 42 -11.98 -3.12 -0.33
C MET A 42 -13.01 -3.46 0.75
N SER A 43 -12.61 -3.33 2.03
CA SER A 43 -13.45 -3.56 3.21
C SER A 43 -12.95 -2.70 4.37
N GLY A 44 -13.86 -2.36 5.29
CA GLY A 44 -13.59 -1.58 6.48
C GLY A 44 -13.47 -0.08 6.25
N THR A 45 -12.98 0.64 7.25
CA THR A 45 -12.75 2.08 7.21
C THR A 45 -11.35 2.39 7.70
N LEU A 46 -10.57 3.10 6.89
CA LEU A 46 -9.23 3.53 7.23
C LEU A 46 -9.29 4.87 7.98
N HIS A 47 -8.59 4.98 9.11
CA HIS A 47 -8.50 6.22 9.89
C HIS A 47 -7.09 6.83 9.84
N ALA A 48 -7.02 8.16 9.85
CA ALA A 48 -5.76 8.87 10.01
C ALA A 48 -5.18 8.62 11.41
N GLY A 49 -3.87 8.38 11.52
CA GLY A 49 -3.20 8.04 12.78
C GLY A 49 -3.33 6.58 13.22
N GLN A 50 -4.10 5.74 12.53
CA GLN A 50 -4.31 4.32 12.86
C GLN A 50 -3.04 3.51 12.58
N GLU A 51 -2.72 2.56 13.47
CA GLU A 51 -1.70 1.54 13.17
C GLU A 51 -2.29 0.47 12.27
N VAL A 52 -1.57 0.14 11.20
CA VAL A 52 -1.97 -0.85 10.21
C VAL A 52 -0.83 -1.81 9.93
N ARG A 53 -1.17 -3.04 9.56
CA ARG A 53 -0.21 -4.03 9.09
C ARG A 53 -0.15 -3.97 7.56
N VAL A 54 1.04 -3.71 7.03
CA VAL A 54 1.32 -3.69 5.60
C VAL A 54 1.99 -5.01 5.22
N LEU A 55 1.41 -5.71 4.26
CA LEU A 55 1.86 -6.98 3.72
C LEU A 55 2.44 -6.74 2.31
N GLY A 56 3.72 -7.05 2.13
CA GLY A 56 4.41 -6.97 0.84
C GLY A 56 4.06 -8.10 -0.11
N GLU A 57 4.73 -8.15 -1.27
CA GLU A 57 4.43 -9.13 -2.33
C GLU A 57 4.94 -10.54 -2.02
N ASN A 58 5.94 -10.67 -1.15
CA ASN A 58 6.52 -11.96 -0.76
C ASN A 58 5.89 -12.54 0.50
N TYR A 59 4.95 -11.83 1.14
CA TYR A 59 4.28 -12.30 2.34
C TYR A 59 3.52 -13.61 2.08
N SER A 60 3.68 -14.55 3.00
CA SER A 60 2.90 -15.79 3.03
C SER A 60 2.56 -16.16 4.47
N LEU A 61 1.56 -17.01 4.68
CA LEU A 61 1.19 -17.48 6.02
C LEU A 61 2.31 -18.24 6.73
N VAL A 62 3.28 -18.77 5.98
CA VAL A 62 4.43 -19.51 6.53
C VAL A 62 5.61 -18.58 6.79
N ASP A 63 5.68 -17.47 6.06
CA ASP A 63 6.77 -16.51 6.08
C ASP A 63 6.23 -15.08 6.19
N GLU A 64 6.27 -14.56 7.41
CA GLU A 64 5.76 -13.23 7.76
C GLU A 64 6.83 -12.13 7.69
N GLU A 65 8.04 -12.41 7.19
CA GLU A 65 9.15 -11.44 7.15
C GLU A 65 8.81 -10.19 6.32
N ASP A 66 7.99 -10.34 5.29
CA ASP A 66 7.51 -9.25 4.42
C ASP A 66 6.22 -8.59 4.96
N SER A 67 6.03 -8.60 6.28
CA SER A 67 4.97 -7.88 6.97
C SER A 67 5.53 -6.89 7.97
N ARG A 68 4.98 -5.67 7.97
CA ARG A 68 5.41 -4.61 8.91
C ARG A 68 4.23 -3.82 9.41
N THR A 69 4.25 -3.50 10.71
CA THR A 69 3.28 -2.60 11.32
C THR A 69 3.76 -1.17 11.16
N LEU A 70 2.94 -0.32 10.55
CA LEU A 70 3.24 1.09 10.33
C LEU A 70 2.06 1.94 10.78
N GLN A 71 2.35 3.17 11.18
CA GLN A 71 1.31 4.13 11.52
C GLN A 71 0.90 4.92 10.28
N VAL A 72 -0.40 4.95 10.00
CA VAL A 72 -0.98 5.83 8.98
C VAL A 72 -0.79 7.27 9.43
N GLY A 73 -0.17 8.09 8.59
CA GLY A 73 -0.10 9.53 8.81
C GLY A 73 -1.43 10.20 8.46
N ARG A 74 -1.44 10.97 7.37
CA ARG A 74 -2.62 11.65 6.85
C ARG A 74 -3.25 10.88 5.70
N LEU A 75 -4.57 11.07 5.55
CA LEU A 75 -5.33 10.52 4.44
C LEU A 75 -5.81 11.64 3.53
N TRP A 76 -5.77 11.39 2.23
CA TRP A 76 -6.18 12.37 1.23
C TRP A 76 -7.06 11.74 0.14
N ILE A 77 -8.06 12.48 -0.32
CA ILE A 77 -8.68 12.23 -1.63
C ILE A 77 -7.94 13.06 -2.67
N TYR A 78 -7.56 12.40 -3.77
CA TYR A 78 -6.79 13.02 -4.83
C TYR A 78 -7.67 13.53 -5.98
N GLU A 79 -7.71 14.85 -6.16
CA GLU A 79 -8.46 15.54 -7.21
C GLU A 79 -7.51 16.09 -8.29
N ALA A 80 -6.44 15.36 -8.58
CA ALA A 80 -5.36 15.65 -9.53
C ALA A 80 -4.55 16.94 -9.25
N ARG A 81 -5.18 18.11 -9.20
CA ARG A 81 -4.51 19.40 -8.95
C ARG A 81 -4.44 19.77 -7.48
N TYR A 82 -5.36 19.25 -6.69
CA TYR A 82 -5.41 19.47 -5.26
C TYR A 82 -5.79 18.16 -4.56
N LYS A 83 -5.56 18.14 -3.26
CA LYS A 83 -5.86 17.00 -2.39
C LYS A 83 -6.69 17.49 -1.22
N VAL A 84 -7.69 16.70 -0.84
CA VAL A 84 -8.58 17.01 0.29
C VAL A 84 -8.22 16.08 1.44
N GLU A 85 -7.80 16.66 2.57
CA GLU A 85 -7.45 15.90 3.76
C GLU A 85 -8.70 15.36 4.44
N LEU A 86 -8.63 14.11 4.91
CA LEU A 86 -9.72 13.44 5.61
C LEU A 86 -9.24 12.73 6.87
N ASN A 87 -10.13 12.64 7.85
CA ASN A 87 -9.88 11.88 9.07
C ASN A 87 -10.14 10.38 8.89
N ARG A 88 -11.03 10.00 7.97
CA ARG A 88 -11.38 8.61 7.68
C ARG A 88 -11.86 8.43 6.24
N VAL A 89 -11.64 7.25 5.68
CA VAL A 89 -12.13 6.87 4.35
C VAL A 89 -12.77 5.47 4.41
N PRO A 90 -14.04 5.31 4.02
CA PRO A 90 -14.72 4.01 4.06
C PRO A 90 -14.45 3.17 2.80
N ALA A 91 -14.83 1.89 2.88
CA ALA A 91 -14.76 0.93 1.79
C ALA A 91 -15.35 1.45 0.48
N GLY A 92 -14.77 0.98 -0.63
CA GLY A 92 -15.15 1.33 -2.00
C GLY A 92 -14.37 2.50 -2.59
N ASN A 93 -13.83 3.37 -1.73
CA ASN A 93 -13.14 4.60 -2.14
C ASN A 93 -11.65 4.40 -2.41
N TRP A 94 -11.11 5.33 -3.20
CA TRP A 94 -9.68 5.49 -3.40
C TRP A 94 -9.12 6.50 -2.40
N VAL A 95 -7.93 6.23 -1.89
CA VAL A 95 -7.28 7.06 -0.88
C VAL A 95 -5.79 7.16 -1.16
N LEU A 96 -5.24 8.34 -0.92
CA LEU A 96 -3.80 8.55 -0.79
C LEU A 96 -3.42 8.50 0.69
N ILE A 97 -2.49 7.62 1.01
CA ILE A 97 -2.04 7.33 2.37
C ILE A 97 -0.60 7.82 2.53
N GLU A 98 -0.34 8.56 3.59
CA GLU A 98 1.00 9.02 3.97
C GLU A 98 1.57 8.15 5.10
N GLY A 99 2.89 7.94 5.12
CA GLY A 99 3.61 7.30 6.23
C GLY A 99 3.81 5.79 6.15
N ILE A 100 3.31 5.14 5.08
CA ILE A 100 3.38 3.68 4.91
C ILE A 100 4.25 3.23 3.72
N ASP A 101 5.00 4.14 3.12
CA ASP A 101 5.74 3.94 1.86
C ASP A 101 7.01 3.09 2.01
N GLN A 102 7.68 3.16 3.15
CA GLN A 102 8.99 2.51 3.38
C GLN A 102 9.01 0.99 3.13
N CYS A 103 7.86 0.32 3.22
CA CYS A 103 7.75 -1.13 3.13
C CYS A 103 7.14 -1.59 1.81
N ILE A 104 6.72 -0.66 0.95
CA ILE A 104 5.98 -0.96 -0.28
C ILE A 104 6.89 -0.73 -1.47
N VAL A 105 7.14 -1.79 -2.24
CA VAL A 105 7.95 -1.68 -3.46
C VAL A 105 7.08 -1.47 -4.70
N LYS A 106 5.99 -2.23 -4.86
CA LYS A 106 5.10 -2.17 -6.02
C LYS A 106 3.64 -2.21 -5.60
N THR A 107 3.20 -3.38 -5.12
CA THR A 107 1.89 -3.57 -4.53
C THR A 107 2.01 -4.04 -3.10
N SER A 108 0.97 -3.76 -2.32
CA SER A 108 0.85 -4.27 -0.96
C SER A 108 -0.61 -4.45 -0.59
N THR A 109 -0.82 -5.23 0.46
CA THR A 109 -2.12 -5.39 1.11
C THR A 109 -2.04 -4.80 2.50
N ILE A 110 -2.93 -3.87 2.82
CA ILE A 110 -2.96 -3.21 4.13
C ILE A 110 -4.16 -3.73 4.90
N THR A 111 -3.94 -4.09 6.15
CA THR A 111 -4.95 -4.64 7.04
C THR A 111 -4.78 -4.16 8.47
N ASP A 112 -5.70 -4.53 9.36
CA ASP A 112 -5.61 -4.23 10.79
C ASP A 112 -4.51 -5.07 11.48
N VAL A 113 -3.93 -4.52 12.55
CA VAL A 113 -2.83 -5.18 13.28
C VAL A 113 -3.28 -6.46 13.97
N ASN A 114 -4.48 -6.44 14.57
CA ASN A 114 -5.01 -7.52 15.40
C ASN A 114 -5.97 -8.42 14.61
N MET A 115 -5.49 -9.00 13.51
CA MET A 115 -6.30 -9.92 12.72
C MET A 115 -6.10 -11.37 13.22
N ASN A 116 -7.19 -11.99 13.67
CA ASN A 116 -7.20 -13.37 14.21
C ASN A 116 -7.39 -14.45 13.13
N GLU A 117 -7.61 -14.05 11.87
CA GLU A 117 -7.81 -14.95 10.73
C GLU A 117 -6.60 -14.97 9.80
N ASP A 118 -6.43 -16.06 9.07
CA ASP A 118 -5.40 -16.19 8.04
C ASP A 118 -5.59 -15.12 6.94
N VAL A 119 -4.68 -14.15 6.90
CA VAL A 119 -4.71 -13.06 5.93
C VAL A 119 -3.90 -13.44 4.70
N PHE A 120 -4.45 -13.17 3.52
CA PHE A 120 -3.76 -13.36 2.25
C PHE A 120 -3.54 -12.01 1.57
N ILE A 121 -2.45 -11.92 0.81
CA ILE A 121 -2.20 -10.76 -0.04
C ILE A 121 -3.07 -10.79 -1.30
N PHE A 122 -3.40 -9.59 -1.80
CA PHE A 122 -3.89 -9.44 -3.16
C PHE A 122 -2.83 -9.88 -4.17
N ARG A 123 -3.29 -10.37 -5.31
CA ARG A 123 -2.41 -10.83 -6.37
C ARG A 123 -1.56 -9.65 -6.89
N PRO A 124 -0.22 -9.81 -7.02
CA PRO A 124 0.63 -8.80 -7.64
C PRO A 124 0.17 -8.44 -9.05
N LEU A 125 0.50 -7.23 -9.50
CA LEU A 125 0.10 -6.73 -10.81
C LEU A 125 0.67 -7.60 -11.95
N LYS A 126 -0.23 -8.18 -12.74
CA LYS A 126 0.13 -8.87 -13.98
C LYS A 126 0.18 -7.85 -15.11
N PHE A 127 1.38 -7.40 -15.46
CA PHE A 127 1.59 -6.52 -16.60
C PHE A 127 1.34 -7.25 -17.93
N ASN A 128 0.80 -6.52 -18.91
CA ASN A 128 0.58 -7.04 -20.27
C ASN A 128 1.90 -7.17 -21.05
N THR A 129 2.90 -6.38 -20.67
CA THR A 129 4.21 -6.34 -21.32
C THR A 129 5.29 -6.90 -20.39
N GLN A 130 6.42 -7.30 -20.98
CA GLN A 130 7.63 -7.67 -20.25
C GLN A 130 8.65 -6.52 -20.33
N SER A 131 9.35 -6.26 -19.23
CA SER A 131 10.44 -5.27 -19.20
C SER A 131 11.70 -5.87 -19.83
N ILE A 132 11.86 -5.68 -21.15
CA ILE A 132 12.93 -6.32 -21.95
C ILE A 132 14.19 -5.44 -22.05
N ILE A 133 14.03 -4.12 -22.05
CA ILE A 133 15.13 -3.19 -22.24
C ILE A 133 15.96 -3.08 -20.96
N LYS A 134 17.26 -3.32 -21.07
CA LYS A 134 18.24 -3.18 -19.98
C LYS A 134 19.12 -1.97 -20.23
N ILE A 135 19.25 -1.10 -19.23
CA ILE A 135 20.13 0.07 -19.24
C ILE A 135 21.10 -0.09 -18.05
N ALA A 136 22.39 0.17 -18.28
CA ALA A 136 23.38 0.26 -17.22
C ALA A 136 23.53 1.73 -16.80
N VAL A 137 23.49 1.99 -15.50
CA VAL A 137 23.58 3.33 -14.92
C VAL A 137 24.60 3.29 -13.79
N GLU A 138 25.54 4.24 -13.81
CA GLU A 138 26.59 4.41 -12.80
C GLU A 138 26.74 5.92 -12.50
N PRO A 139 27.02 6.31 -11.25
CA PRO A 139 27.22 7.71 -10.92
C PRO A 139 28.56 8.18 -11.48
N VAL A 140 28.61 9.41 -12.00
CA VAL A 140 29.88 9.99 -12.47
C VAL A 140 30.90 10.08 -11.33
N ASN A 141 30.43 10.40 -10.12
CA ASN A 141 31.24 10.42 -8.92
C ASN A 141 30.94 9.19 -8.04
N PRO A 142 31.90 8.27 -7.82
CA PRO A 142 31.70 7.07 -7.00
C PRO A 142 31.26 7.38 -5.56
N SER A 143 31.64 8.54 -5.01
CA SER A 143 31.22 8.95 -3.66
C SER A 143 29.73 9.21 -3.54
N GLU A 144 29.01 9.40 -4.65
CA GLU A 144 27.56 9.65 -4.67
C GLU A 144 26.72 8.39 -4.89
N LEU A 145 27.36 7.21 -4.93
CA LEU A 145 26.67 5.93 -5.07
C LEU A 145 25.50 5.73 -4.09
N PRO A 146 25.62 6.08 -2.78
CA PRO A 146 24.49 5.92 -1.86
C PRO A 146 23.25 6.72 -2.30
N LYS A 147 23.45 7.95 -2.80
CA LYS A 147 22.34 8.79 -3.29
C LYS A 147 21.68 8.22 -4.54
N MET A 148 22.45 7.54 -5.39
CA MET A 148 21.91 6.86 -6.56
C MET A 148 21.14 5.58 -6.20
N LEU A 149 21.49 4.91 -5.10
CA LEU A 149 20.76 3.74 -4.63
C LEU A 149 19.44 4.12 -3.96
N ASP A 150 19.40 5.29 -3.31
CA ASP A 150 18.19 5.82 -2.67
C ASP A 150 17.18 6.41 -3.69
N GLY A 151 17.64 6.80 -4.90
CA GLY A 151 16.82 7.44 -5.94
C GLY A 151 16.27 6.48 -6.98
#